data_AF-G3V2G3-F1
#
_entry.id   AF-G3V2G3-F1
#
_cell.length_a   1.000
_cell.length_b   1.000
_cell.length_c   1.000
_cell.angle_alpha   90.00
_cell.angle_beta   90.00
_cell.angle_gamma   90.00
#
_symmetry.space_group_name_H-M   'P 1'
#
loop_
_entity.id
_entity.type
_entity.pdbx_description
1 polymer ?
#
loop_
_entity_poly.entity_id
_entity_poly.type
_entity_poly.pdbx_seq_one_letter_code
_entity_poly.pdbx_strand_id
1 'polypeptide(L)'
;MAGAEGAAGRQSELEPVVSLVDVLEEDEELENEACAVLGGSDSEKCSYSQGSVKRQALYACSTCTPEGEEPAGICLACSYECHGSHKLFELYTKRNFRCDCGNSKFKNLECKLLPIPDEMIQCVVCEDWFHGRHLGAIPPESGDFQEMVCQACMKRCSFLWAYAAQLAVTKISTEDDG
;
A
#
# COMPACT_ATOMS: atom_id res chain seq x y z
N MET A 1 -9.82 -66.81 47.37
CA MET A 1 -9.74 -65.44 47.94
C MET A 1 -9.18 -64.54 46.86
N ALA A 2 -9.86 -63.42 46.61
CA ALA A 2 -9.68 -62.50 45.49
C ALA A 2 -8.59 -61.44 45.73
N GLY A 3 -8.21 -60.73 44.65
CA GLY A 3 -7.45 -59.46 44.63
C GLY A 3 -6.30 -59.49 43.61
N ALA A 4 -6.47 -59.16 42.32
CA ALA A 4 -6.74 -57.87 41.67
C ALA A 4 -5.48 -56.96 41.50
N GLU A 5 -4.90 -57.04 40.30
CA GLU A 5 -4.42 -55.99 39.35
C GLU A 5 -3.85 -54.63 39.83
N GLY A 6 -2.83 -54.16 39.10
CA GLY A 6 -2.40 -52.76 39.14
C GLY A 6 -1.13 -52.47 38.34
N ALA A 7 -1.17 -52.60 37.01
CA ALA A 7 -0.14 -52.12 36.11
C ALA A 7 -0.14 -50.58 36.09
N ALA A 8 0.78 -49.96 36.82
CA ALA A 8 1.08 -48.54 36.65
C ALA A 8 1.96 -48.36 35.41
N GLY A 9 1.32 -48.43 34.23
CA GLY A 9 1.92 -47.99 32.99
C GLY A 9 2.33 -46.53 33.14
N ARG A 10 3.63 -46.28 33.05
CA ARG A 10 4.19 -44.94 32.89
C ARG A 10 3.65 -44.41 31.56
N GLN A 11 2.57 -43.64 31.62
CA GLN A 11 2.13 -42.83 30.49
C GLN A 11 3.25 -41.82 30.28
N SER A 12 4.17 -42.16 29.38
CA SER A 12 5.00 -41.17 28.70
C SER A 12 4.00 -40.20 28.09
N GLU A 13 4.00 -38.96 28.58
CA GLU A 13 3.38 -37.85 27.87
C GLU A 13 4.04 -37.82 26.50
N LEU A 14 3.39 -38.43 25.51
CA LEU A 14 3.84 -38.41 24.13
C LEU A 14 3.71 -36.95 23.71
N GLU A 15 4.83 -36.24 23.60
CA GLU A 15 4.79 -34.90 23.04
C GLU A 15 4.07 -34.96 21.68
N PRO A 16 3.11 -34.07 21.42
CA PRO A 16 2.40 -34.05 20.15
C PRO A 16 3.41 -33.85 19.03
N VAL A 17 3.58 -34.88 18.18
CA VAL A 17 4.41 -34.80 16.98
C VAL A 17 3.53 -34.25 15.87
N VAL A 18 3.74 -33.00 15.50
CA VAL A 18 3.13 -32.34 14.34
C VAL A 18 4.02 -32.57 13.12
N SER A 19 3.43 -32.85 11.95
CA SER A 19 4.21 -33.03 10.73
C SER A 19 4.51 -31.68 10.07
N LEU A 20 5.57 -31.62 9.26
CA LEU A 20 5.86 -30.42 8.48
C LEU A 20 4.71 -30.07 7.51
N VAL A 21 3.97 -31.07 7.02
CA VAL A 21 2.83 -30.83 6.14
C VAL A 21 1.71 -30.11 6.88
N ASP A 22 1.37 -30.58 8.08
CA ASP A 22 0.32 -29.95 8.90
C ASP A 22 0.68 -28.48 9.22
N VAL A 23 1.95 -28.18 9.51
CA VAL A 23 2.42 -26.80 9.76
C VAL A 23 2.25 -25.92 8.52
N LEU A 24 2.60 -26.43 7.33
CA LEU A 24 2.49 -25.65 6.09
C LEU A 24 1.02 -25.38 5.71
N GLU A 25 0.15 -26.37 5.92
CA GLU A 25 -1.30 -26.21 5.70
C GLU A 25 -1.90 -25.18 6.66
N GLU A 26 -1.52 -25.22 7.94
CA GLU A 26 -1.93 -24.21 8.94
C GLU A 26 -1.44 -22.80 8.60
N ASP A 27 -0.18 -22.64 8.18
CA ASP A 27 0.39 -21.35 7.76
C ASP A 27 -0.37 -20.79 6.54
N GLU A 28 -0.66 -21.61 5.54
CA GLU A 28 -1.41 -21.19 4.35
C GLU A 28 -2.84 -20.75 4.70
N GLU A 29 -3.52 -21.46 5.61
CA GLU A 29 -4.85 -21.07 6.08
C GLU A 29 -4.83 -19.71 6.79
N LEU A 30 -3.84 -19.46 7.65
CA LEU A 30 -3.66 -18.20 8.35
C LEU A 30 -3.37 -17.04 7.37
N GLU A 31 -2.52 -17.27 6.38
CA GLU A 31 -2.21 -16.28 5.35
C GLU A 31 -3.46 -15.93 4.51
N ASN A 32 -4.27 -16.93 4.16
CA ASN A 32 -5.51 -16.73 3.42
C ASN A 32 -6.53 -15.92 4.23
N GLU A 33 -6.68 -16.19 5.52
CA GLU A 33 -7.53 -15.40 6.41
C GLU A 33 -7.05 -13.95 6.52
N ALA A 34 -5.75 -13.74 6.72
CA ALA A 34 -5.15 -12.41 6.76
C ALA A 34 -5.37 -11.64 5.44
N CYS A 35 -5.21 -12.32 4.30
CA CYS A 35 -5.47 -11.75 2.98
C CYS A 35 -6.94 -11.34 2.79
N ALA A 36 -7.88 -12.16 3.28
CA ALA A 36 -9.30 -11.85 3.23
C ALA A 36 -9.67 -10.59 4.03
N VAL A 37 -9.01 -10.37 5.17
CA VAL A 37 -9.24 -9.21 6.05
C VAL A 37 -8.52 -7.96 5.54
N LEU A 38 -7.23 -8.07 5.21
CA LEU A 38 -6.37 -6.92 4.85
C LEU A 38 -6.39 -6.61 3.34
N GLY A 39 -7.05 -7.44 2.54
CA GLY A 39 -7.18 -7.26 1.10
C GLY A 39 -5.86 -7.38 0.35
N GLY A 40 -4.96 -8.27 0.80
CA GLY A 40 -3.63 -8.47 0.20
C GLY A 40 -2.70 -7.26 0.36
N SER A 41 -2.85 -6.50 1.47
CA SER A 41 -1.98 -5.37 1.75
C SER A 41 -0.59 -5.85 2.16
N ASP A 42 0.44 -5.27 1.55
CA ASP A 42 1.84 -5.48 1.93
C ASP A 42 2.15 -4.69 3.21
N SER A 43 2.82 -5.33 4.17
CA SER A 43 3.19 -4.75 5.46
C SER A 43 4.53 -4.00 5.43
N GLU A 44 5.36 -4.22 4.40
CA GLU A 44 6.71 -3.68 4.29
C GLU A 44 6.81 -2.65 3.16
N LYS A 45 5.97 -2.74 2.13
CA LYS A 45 6.02 -1.88 0.95
C LYS A 45 4.84 -0.93 0.87
N CYS A 46 5.13 0.36 0.65
CA CYS A 46 4.09 1.35 0.41
C CYS A 46 3.38 1.09 -0.93
N SER A 47 2.04 1.05 -0.92
CA SER A 47 1.23 0.84 -2.13
C SER A 47 1.18 2.04 -3.08
N TYR A 48 1.80 3.18 -2.74
CA TYR A 48 1.80 4.38 -3.58
C TYR A 48 2.36 4.11 -4.98
N SER A 49 3.40 3.27 -5.09
CA SER A 49 4.04 2.90 -6.35
C SER A 49 3.17 2.00 -7.24
N GLN A 50 2.19 1.33 -6.65
CA GLN A 50 1.28 0.41 -7.35
C GLN A 50 0.06 1.13 -7.95
N GLY A 51 -0.04 2.45 -7.76
CA GLY A 51 -1.18 3.24 -8.21
C GLY A 51 -2.46 2.92 -7.44
N SER A 52 -3.60 2.92 -8.14
CA SER A 52 -4.90 2.63 -7.53
C SER A 52 -5.12 1.12 -7.40
N VAL A 53 -4.86 0.59 -6.21
CA VAL A 53 -4.98 -0.85 -5.92
C VAL A 53 -6.46 -1.26 -5.86
N LYS A 54 -6.79 -2.42 -6.44
CA LYS A 54 -8.17 -2.95 -6.50
C LYS A 54 -8.81 -3.10 -5.13
N ARG A 55 -8.03 -3.54 -4.13
CA ARG A 55 -8.44 -3.66 -2.74
C ARG A 55 -7.20 -3.53 -1.85
N GLN A 56 -7.28 -2.74 -0.78
CA GLN A 56 -6.24 -2.66 0.26
C GLN A 56 -6.83 -2.12 1.56
N ALA A 57 -6.26 -2.50 2.71
CA ALA A 57 -6.57 -1.96 4.03
C ALA A 57 -6.07 -0.52 4.15
N LEU A 58 -6.92 0.36 4.65
CA LEU A 58 -6.62 1.79 4.79
C LEU A 58 -6.71 2.26 6.23
N TYR A 59 -5.88 3.25 6.53
CA TYR A 59 -5.85 3.91 7.83
C TYR A 59 -5.97 5.42 7.64
N ALA A 60 -6.76 6.08 8.48
CA ALA A 60 -6.77 7.53 8.61
C ALA A 60 -5.88 7.95 9.78
N CYS A 61 -5.04 8.96 9.57
CA CYS A 61 -4.18 9.50 10.61
C CYS A 61 -4.74 10.84 11.12
N SER A 62 -5.37 10.84 12.29
CA SER A 62 -5.92 12.08 12.88
C SER A 62 -4.85 13.07 13.33
N THR A 63 -3.62 12.61 13.56
CA THR A 63 -2.48 13.48 13.89
C THR A 63 -2.01 14.28 12.66
N CYS A 64 -2.03 13.66 11.47
CA CYS A 64 -1.53 14.28 10.24
C CYS A 64 -2.64 14.91 9.39
N THR A 65 -3.87 14.46 9.55
CA THR A 65 -5.06 14.95 8.86
C THR A 65 -6.12 15.30 9.89
N PRO A 66 -5.92 16.38 10.68
CA PRO A 66 -6.91 16.85 11.64
C PRO A 66 -8.17 17.41 10.93
N GLU A 67 -9.21 17.69 11.71
CA GLU A 67 -10.46 18.23 11.21
C GLU A 67 -10.25 19.56 10.46
N GLY A 68 -10.85 19.66 9.26
CA GLY A 68 -10.70 20.82 8.37
C GLY A 68 -9.64 20.68 7.27
N GLU A 69 -8.78 19.65 7.33
CA GLU A 69 -7.87 19.31 6.23
C GLU A 69 -8.52 18.34 5.23
N GLU A 70 -7.92 18.22 4.03
CA GLU A 70 -8.39 17.25 3.04
C GLU A 70 -8.23 15.81 3.55
N PRO A 71 -9.27 14.95 3.47
CA PRO A 71 -9.17 13.56 3.88
C PRO A 71 -8.07 12.79 3.13
N ALA A 72 -7.20 12.15 3.89
CA ALA A 72 -6.10 11.33 3.40
C ALA A 72 -6.11 9.95 4.04
N GLY A 73 -5.75 8.94 3.25
CA GLY A 73 -5.62 7.55 3.72
C GLY A 73 -4.22 7.01 3.48
N ILE A 74 -3.71 6.21 4.42
CA ILE A 74 -2.41 5.55 4.31
C ILE A 74 -2.60 4.03 4.23
N CYS A 75 -1.67 3.36 3.55
CA CYS A 75 -1.63 1.90 3.48
C CYS A 75 -1.10 1.25 4.78
N LEU A 76 -1.24 -0.07 4.87
CA LEU A 76 -0.77 -0.88 5.99
C LEU A 76 0.70 -0.63 6.35
N ALA A 77 1.62 -0.74 5.38
CA ALA A 77 3.05 -0.55 5.65
C ALA A 77 3.37 0.86 6.19
N CYS A 78 2.74 1.90 5.64
CA CYS A 78 2.93 3.27 6.13
C CYS A 78 2.37 3.48 7.54
N SER A 79 1.33 2.72 7.90
CA SER A 79 0.75 2.74 9.25
C SER A 79 1.77 2.31 10.30
N TYR A 80 2.63 1.34 9.98
CA TYR A 80 3.71 0.88 10.86
C TYR A 80 4.92 1.81 10.82
N GLU A 81 5.42 2.11 9.61
CA GLU A 81 6.74 2.71 9.46
C GLU A 81 6.73 4.25 9.54
N CYS A 82 5.72 4.88 8.94
CA CYS A 82 5.63 6.34 8.86
C CYS A 82 4.74 6.93 9.94
N HIS A 83 3.73 6.17 10.40
CA HIS A 83 2.72 6.65 11.33
C HIS A 83 2.55 5.78 12.60
N GLY A 84 3.50 4.88 12.90
CA GLY A 84 3.38 3.95 14.03
C GLY A 84 3.27 4.64 15.40
N SER A 85 3.70 5.90 15.52
CA SER A 85 3.57 6.72 16.74
C SER A 85 2.39 7.71 16.70
N HIS A 86 1.54 7.65 15.68
CA HIS A 86 0.41 8.58 15.52
C HIS A 86 -0.93 7.93 15.90
N LYS A 87 -1.96 8.77 16.03
CA LYS A 87 -3.32 8.30 16.29
C LYS A 87 -4.00 7.90 14.99
N LEU A 88 -3.98 6.59 14.72
CA LEU A 88 -4.53 5.96 13.53
C LEU A 88 -5.92 5.37 13.78
N PHE A 89 -6.73 5.36 12.72
CA PHE A 89 -8.04 4.73 12.68
C PHE A 89 -8.12 3.82 11.46
N GLU A 90 -8.42 2.55 11.67
CA GLU A 90 -8.62 1.59 10.59
C GLU A 90 -9.95 1.88 9.87
N LEU A 91 -9.88 2.00 8.54
CA LEU A 91 -11.03 2.23 7.66
C LEU A 91 -11.45 0.97 6.90
N TYR A 92 -10.87 -0.18 7.28
CA TYR A 92 -10.96 -1.47 6.60
C TYR A 92 -10.54 -1.41 5.13
N THR A 93 -10.81 -2.48 4.38
CA THR A 93 -10.45 -2.53 2.97
C THR A 93 -11.30 -1.59 2.11
N LYS A 94 -10.66 -0.79 1.25
CA LYS A 94 -11.30 0.02 0.20
C LYS A 94 -10.83 -0.39 -1.19
N ARG A 95 -11.52 0.08 -2.23
CA ARG A 95 -11.22 -0.20 -3.64
C ARG A 95 -10.68 1.04 -4.36
N ASN A 96 -9.85 0.82 -5.36
CA ASN A 96 -9.29 1.85 -6.24
C ASN A 96 -8.66 3.01 -5.47
N PHE A 97 -8.00 2.68 -4.36
CA PHE A 97 -7.33 3.65 -3.52
C PHE A 97 -5.82 3.55 -3.75
N ARG A 98 -5.15 4.68 -3.59
CA ARG A 98 -3.69 4.80 -3.62
C ARG A 98 -3.26 5.47 -2.34
N CYS A 99 -2.24 4.93 -1.67
CA CYS A 99 -1.70 5.51 -0.44
C CYS A 99 -1.44 7.02 -0.62
N ASP A 100 -1.80 7.85 0.35
CA ASP A 100 -1.53 9.28 0.32
C ASP A 100 -0.26 9.66 1.10
N CYS A 101 0.39 8.71 1.79
CA CYS A 101 1.55 8.99 2.65
C CYS A 101 2.67 9.72 1.90
N GLY A 102 3.06 10.90 2.40
CA GLY A 102 4.15 11.72 1.86
C GLY A 102 3.82 12.53 0.59
N ASN A 103 2.57 12.50 0.12
CA ASN A 103 2.11 13.36 -0.96
C ASN A 103 1.69 14.76 -0.45
N SER A 104 1.16 15.59 -1.34
CA SER A 104 0.80 16.99 -1.06
C SER A 104 -0.29 17.18 0.00
N LYS A 105 -1.04 16.12 0.34
CA LYS A 105 -2.03 16.15 1.43
C LYS A 105 -1.39 16.11 2.82
N PHE A 106 -0.12 15.73 2.92
CA PHE A 106 0.62 15.72 4.18
C PHE A 106 1.60 16.88 4.23
N LYS A 107 1.49 17.72 5.27
CA LYS A 107 2.37 18.87 5.47
C LYS A 107 3.75 18.40 5.94
N ASN A 108 4.78 18.60 5.11
CA ASN A 108 6.19 18.33 5.41
C ASN A 108 6.48 16.89 5.89
N LEU A 109 5.76 15.90 5.38
CA LEU A 109 6.01 14.49 5.67
C LEU A 109 6.59 13.81 4.43
N GLU A 110 7.63 13.01 4.61
CA GLU A 110 8.20 12.17 3.57
C GLU A 110 7.93 10.71 3.90
N CYS A 111 7.50 9.94 2.90
CA CYS A 111 7.26 8.52 3.09
C CYS A 111 8.62 7.80 3.23
N LYS A 112 8.88 7.17 4.37
CA LYS A 112 10.12 6.40 4.61
C LYS A 112 10.25 5.20 3.68
N LEU A 113 9.11 4.62 3.29
CA LEU A 113 9.02 3.41 2.48
C LEU A 113 9.04 3.67 0.97
N LEU A 114 8.82 4.92 0.57
CA LEU A 114 8.93 5.32 -0.82
C LEU A 114 9.67 6.66 -0.88
N PRO A 115 11.02 6.64 -0.83
CA PRO A 115 11.81 7.82 -1.10
C PRO A 115 11.68 8.15 -2.58
N ILE A 116 10.70 8.99 -2.93
CA ILE A 116 10.57 9.52 -4.29
C ILE A 116 11.72 10.51 -4.47
N PRO A 117 12.62 10.33 -5.46
CA PRO A 117 13.61 11.34 -5.79
C PRO A 117 12.90 12.66 -6.01
N ASP A 118 13.40 13.74 -5.40
CA ASP A 118 12.79 15.06 -5.54
C ASP A 118 13.16 15.68 -6.89
N GLU A 119 12.70 15.02 -7.96
CA GLU A 119 12.85 15.49 -9.32
C GLU A 119 11.78 16.55 -9.59
N MET A 120 12.24 17.72 -10.03
CA MET A 120 11.36 18.80 -10.43
C MET A 120 10.99 18.62 -11.90
N ILE A 121 9.70 18.53 -12.18
CA ILE A 121 9.16 18.42 -13.54
C ILE A 121 8.37 19.70 -13.83
N GLN A 122 8.69 20.37 -14.93
CA GLN A 122 8.01 21.60 -15.34
C GLN A 122 6.74 21.29 -16.14
N CYS A 123 5.65 21.98 -15.84
CA CYS A 123 4.44 21.89 -16.66
C CYS A 123 4.54 22.79 -17.90
N VAL A 124 4.29 22.24 -19.10
CA VAL A 124 4.39 23.01 -20.36
C VAL A 124 3.28 24.06 -20.53
N VAL A 125 2.20 24.01 -19.73
CA VAL A 125 1.04 24.92 -19.87
C VAL A 125 1.13 26.11 -18.91
N CYS A 126 1.55 25.90 -17.66
CA CYS A 126 1.66 26.98 -16.68
C CYS A 126 3.10 27.39 -16.37
N GLU A 127 4.09 26.66 -16.91
CA GLU A 127 5.53 26.89 -16.69
C GLU A 127 5.98 26.74 -15.22
N ASP A 128 5.08 26.28 -14.34
CA ASP A 128 5.40 25.99 -12.93
C ASP A 128 6.16 24.67 -12.79
N TRP A 129 7.04 24.62 -11.79
CA TRP A 129 7.81 23.43 -11.42
C TRP A 129 7.16 22.66 -10.27
N PHE A 130 7.07 21.34 -10.43
CA PHE A 130 6.42 20.46 -9.46
C PHE A 130 7.36 19.32 -9.07
N HIS A 131 7.41 19.00 -7.78
CA HIS A 131 8.04 17.77 -7.31
C HIS A 131 7.23 16.56 -7.78
N GLY A 132 7.90 15.53 -8.30
CA GLY A 132 7.24 14.30 -8.79
C GLY A 132 6.24 13.70 -7.81
N ARG A 133 6.58 13.71 -6.51
CA ARG A 133 5.75 13.27 -5.38
C ARG A 133 4.40 14.00 -5.22
N HIS A 134 4.28 15.22 -5.74
CA HIS A 134 3.07 16.05 -5.62
C HIS A 134 2.22 16.07 -6.90
N LEU A 135 2.61 15.32 -7.94
CA LEU A 135 1.87 15.28 -9.20
C LEU A 135 0.57 14.45 -9.14
N GLY A 136 0.34 13.72 -8.05
CA GLY A 136 -0.80 12.80 -7.93
C GLY A 136 -0.71 11.59 -8.86
N ALA A 137 0.43 11.40 -9.53
CA ALA A 137 0.81 10.30 -10.41
C ALA A 137 2.28 9.96 -10.13
N ILE A 138 2.72 8.75 -10.49
CA ILE A 138 4.16 8.44 -10.54
C ILE A 138 4.59 8.82 -11.95
N PRO A 139 5.54 9.75 -12.11
CA PRO A 139 6.21 9.91 -13.39
C PRO A 139 6.82 8.58 -13.83
N PRO A 140 6.82 8.26 -15.13
CA PRO A 140 7.68 7.19 -15.66
C PRO A 140 9.13 7.43 -15.23
N GLU A 141 9.92 6.36 -15.13
CA GLU A 141 11.35 6.50 -14.85
C GLU A 141 12.01 7.40 -15.91
N SER A 142 12.94 8.24 -15.45
CA SER A 142 13.52 9.37 -16.19
C SER A 142 13.91 9.01 -17.63
N GLY A 143 13.20 9.57 -18.61
CA GLY A 143 13.55 9.48 -20.04
C GLY A 143 12.42 9.10 -21.00
N ASP A 144 11.35 8.46 -20.51
CA ASP A 144 10.28 7.95 -21.38
C ASP A 144 9.15 8.96 -21.66
N PHE A 145 9.31 10.20 -21.21
CA PHE A 145 8.38 11.29 -21.48
C PHE A 145 9.13 12.57 -21.84
N GLN A 146 8.63 13.30 -22.84
CA GLN A 146 9.24 14.56 -23.30
C GLN A 146 8.62 15.78 -22.60
N GLU A 147 7.34 15.72 -22.26
CA GLU A 147 6.57 16.87 -21.78
C GLU A 147 5.57 16.44 -20.71
N MET A 148 5.22 17.37 -19.82
CA MET A 148 4.26 17.14 -18.74
C MET A 148 3.21 18.25 -18.68
N VAL A 149 1.94 17.88 -18.53
CA VAL A 149 0.83 18.79 -18.21
C VAL A 149 0.30 18.47 -16.81
N CYS A 150 0.36 19.43 -15.89
CA CYS A 150 -0.06 19.20 -14.51
C CYS A 150 -1.57 18.97 -14.40
N GLN A 151 -2.00 18.30 -13.33
CA GLN A 151 -3.41 17.97 -13.12
C GLN A 151 -4.32 19.22 -13.11
N ALA A 152 -3.85 20.35 -12.59
CA ALA A 152 -4.59 21.61 -12.57
C ALA A 152 -4.83 22.15 -13.99
N CYS A 153 -3.81 22.12 -14.85
CA CYS A 153 -3.92 22.52 -16.25
C CYS A 153 -4.81 21.55 -17.05
N MET A 154 -4.72 20.24 -16.81
CA MET A 154 -5.65 19.26 -17.42
C MET A 154 -7.11 19.50 -17.02
N LYS A 155 -7.38 19.90 -15.77
CA LYS A 155 -8.73 20.26 -15.31
C LYS A 155 -9.22 21.57 -15.93
N ARG A 156 -8.36 22.58 -16.03
CA ARG A 156 -8.67 23.90 -16.62
C ARG A 156 -8.89 23.82 -18.13
N CYS A 157 -8.09 23.00 -18.82
CA CYS A 157 -8.10 22.82 -20.27
C CYS A 157 -8.67 21.44 -20.61
N SER A 158 -9.97 21.24 -20.33
CA SER A 158 -10.60 19.92 -20.43
C SER A 158 -10.53 19.26 -21.82
N PHE A 159 -10.35 20.04 -22.89
CA PHE A 159 -10.16 19.51 -24.24
C PHE A 159 -8.88 18.65 -24.37
N LEU A 160 -7.86 18.87 -23.52
CA LEU A 160 -6.61 18.10 -23.53
C LEU A 160 -6.85 16.62 -23.20
N TRP A 161 -7.93 16.27 -22.49
CA TRP A 161 -8.30 14.88 -22.21
C TRP A 161 -8.60 14.07 -23.48
N ALA A 162 -9.03 14.71 -24.57
CA ALA A 162 -9.20 14.03 -25.87
C ALA A 162 -7.88 13.48 -26.42
N TYR A 163 -6.76 14.09 -26.06
CA TYR A 163 -5.41 13.70 -26.51
C TYR A 163 -4.72 12.75 -25.53
N ALA A 164 -5.08 12.81 -24.25
CA ALA A 164 -4.52 11.94 -23.21
C ALA A 164 -4.69 10.44 -23.54
N ALA A 165 -5.81 10.05 -24.16
CA ALA A 165 -6.06 8.66 -24.55
C ALA A 165 -5.06 8.10 -25.57
N GLN A 166 -4.39 8.96 -26.35
CA GLN A 166 -3.48 8.55 -27.43
C GLN A 166 -2.01 8.83 -27.11
N LEU A 167 -1.73 9.88 -26.32
CA LEU A 167 -0.38 10.41 -26.13
C LEU A 167 0.14 10.30 -24.69
N ALA A 168 -0.72 10.03 -23.70
CA ALA A 168 -0.25 9.91 -22.33
C ALA A 168 0.53 8.61 -22.12
N VAL A 169 1.70 8.71 -21.49
CA VAL A 169 2.47 7.55 -21.06
C VAL A 169 1.67 6.82 -19.96
N THR A 170 1.28 5.58 -20.23
CA THR A 170 0.36 4.79 -19.37
C THR A 170 1.01 3.54 -18.77
N LYS A 171 2.27 3.23 -19.10
CA LYS A 171 2.87 1.93 -18.76
C LYS A 171 3.57 1.94 -17.41
N ILE A 172 3.02 1.17 -16.46
CA ILE A 172 3.84 0.34 -15.57
C ILE A 172 3.73 -1.07 -16.18
N SER A 173 4.72 -1.45 -16.98
CA SER A 173 4.85 -2.83 -17.43
C SER A 173 5.35 -3.64 -16.24
N THR A 174 4.48 -4.35 -15.53
CA THR A 174 4.94 -5.54 -14.81
C THR A 174 5.14 -6.60 -15.87
N GLU A 175 6.39 -6.91 -16.18
CA GLU A 175 6.75 -8.08 -16.97
C GLU A 175 6.15 -9.31 -16.28
N ASP A 176 5.39 -10.08 -17.07
CA ASP A 176 4.81 -11.36 -16.72
C ASP A 176 5.99 -12.34 -16.52
N ASP A 177 6.26 -12.71 -15.26
CA ASP A 177 7.27 -13.70 -14.89
C ASP A 177 6.77 -15.08 -15.36
N GLY A 178 7.36 -15.59 -16.42
CA GLY A 178 7.12 -16.92 -16.99
C GLY A 178 8.37 -17.79 -16.98
#